data_AF-A0A925VCI6-F1
#
_entry.id   AF-A0A925VCI6-F1
#
_cell.length_a   1.000
_cell.length_b   1.000
_cell.length_c   1.000
_cell.angle_alpha   90.00
_cell.angle_beta   90.00
_cell.angle_gamma   90.00
#
_symmetry.space_group_name_H-M   'P 1'
#
loop_
_entity.id
_entity.type
_entity.pdbx_description
1 polymer ?
#
loop_
_entity_poly.entity_id
_entity_poly.type
_entity_poly.pdbx_seq_one_letter_code
_entity_poly.pdbx_strand_id
1 'polypeptide(L)'
;SHFVVRDASNVVSFFGVEPEACVTDPDDPKRVFRWYLQEQRDDRGNVVVYRYKAEDLTNVDAGAGFEHGRTGVQPQRYLKRILYGNRGVPGDDPIALASLDDEGARARFMFEVVLDYGEHNAGAGAGVDDDNGWPARPDTFSNARAGFEVRTRRLCRRVLVFHRFAQLGPGPVLTRALELGYDEGPVASRLVRAQLIGYGEKNAIALPPRTFTYSPRTIRPELRTLGPEQTGKLDLSAPHVDAELFDLDGDARSGLLTREDGRFVYRAAGDTPGTFAEPAAIAFGASPSQDPAAHLQRWLDVSGRGRPALVEFGPGSATVFEREDDSDAWKAGAQIGGGTTPPVGQDPIAERHRVYLADLDGDGICDVLVAREGEYRWWRRMGEASNDGWKEQEPIAHDGDESTGPGPVLFEAARDLAPEGTPRTEAIVLADMTGDGLVDVVRVRADEVAYWPNLGNGRFGAKVTLQGGVGFPVDETRVRVCDVDGLGTTDLLVFDTEGGATLWCNESGNRLVSGAFAVTAAPSELG
;
A
#
# COMPACT_ATOMS: atom_id res chain seq x y z
N SER A 1 -9.94 -22.73 13.57
CA SER A 1 -8.81 -23.54 13.07
C SER A 1 -7.53 -22.96 13.63
N HIS A 2 -6.47 -23.77 13.77
CA HIS A 2 -5.15 -23.33 14.23
C HIS A 2 -4.07 -24.16 13.52
N PHE A 3 -2.81 -23.72 13.58
CA PHE A 3 -1.68 -24.49 13.04
C PHE A 3 -0.81 -25.05 14.17
N VAL A 4 -0.27 -26.24 13.94
CA VAL A 4 0.77 -26.86 14.77
C VAL A 4 1.92 -27.25 13.85
N VAL A 5 3.12 -26.76 14.16
CA VAL A 5 4.33 -27.03 13.38
C VAL A 5 5.34 -27.71 14.28
N ARG A 6 5.98 -28.77 13.78
CA ARG A 6 7.11 -29.41 14.44
C ARG A 6 8.35 -29.26 13.56
N ASP A 7 9.41 -28.66 14.10
CA ASP A 7 10.67 -28.51 13.38
C ASP A 7 11.58 -29.74 13.53
N ALA A 8 12.71 -29.72 12.82
CA ALA A 8 13.70 -30.80 12.86
C ALA A 8 14.42 -30.94 14.21
N SER A 9 14.32 -29.94 15.08
CA SER A 9 14.88 -29.95 16.45
C SER A 9 13.85 -30.43 17.49
N ASN A 10 12.73 -31.00 17.04
CA ASN A 10 11.60 -31.43 17.88
C ASN A 10 10.90 -30.30 18.64
N VAL A 11 11.09 -29.04 18.25
CA VAL A 11 10.31 -27.93 18.82
C VAL A 11 8.93 -27.93 18.18
N VAL A 12 7.90 -27.95 19.02
CA VAL A 12 6.49 -27.86 18.61
C VAL A 12 6.01 -26.44 18.83
N SER A 13 5.45 -25.82 17.80
CA SER A 13 4.93 -24.46 17.80
C SER A 13 3.44 -24.45 17.48
N PHE A 14 2.65 -23.80 18.32
CA PHE A 14 1.20 -23.64 18.18
C PHE A 14 0.89 -22.21 17.73
N PHE A 15 0.06 -22.05 16.71
CA PHE A 15 -0.27 -20.75 16.13
C PHE A 15 -1.79 -20.51 16.13
N GLY A 16 -2.22 -19.39 16.71
CA GLY A 16 -3.61 -18.93 16.72
C GLY A 16 -4.59 -19.95 17.29
N VAL A 17 -4.24 -20.54 18.43
CA VAL A 17 -5.14 -21.46 19.16
C VAL A 17 -6.32 -20.67 19.74
N GLU A 18 -6.06 -19.45 20.22
CA GLU A 18 -7.07 -18.52 20.73
C GLU A 18 -7.24 -17.28 19.83
N PRO A 19 -8.42 -16.63 19.83
CA PRO A 19 -8.71 -15.47 18.98
C PRO A 19 -7.76 -14.27 19.20
N GLU A 20 -7.20 -14.13 20.40
CA GLU A 20 -6.19 -13.11 20.74
C GLU A 20 -4.95 -13.23 19.82
N ALA A 21 -4.59 -14.44 19.40
CA ALA A 21 -3.44 -14.72 18.55
C ALA A 21 -3.79 -14.84 17.05
N CYS A 22 -4.90 -14.23 16.61
CA CYS A 22 -5.33 -14.23 15.21
C CYS A 22 -5.63 -12.82 14.69
N VAL A 23 -5.35 -12.60 13.41
CA VAL A 23 -5.90 -11.48 12.62
C VAL A 23 -7.02 -12.05 11.76
N THR A 24 -8.24 -11.56 11.97
CA THR A 24 -9.45 -12.07 11.33
C THR A 24 -10.25 -10.96 10.67
N ASP A 25 -11.03 -11.32 9.66
CA ASP A 25 -12.02 -10.44 9.05
C ASP A 25 -12.98 -9.90 10.15
N PRO A 26 -13.17 -8.57 10.26
CA PRO A 26 -14.13 -7.96 11.19
C PRO A 26 -15.56 -8.49 11.07
N ASP A 27 -15.98 -8.85 9.85
CA ASP A 27 -17.36 -9.23 9.55
C ASP A 27 -17.60 -10.74 9.66
N ASP A 28 -16.55 -11.54 9.56
CA ASP A 28 -16.61 -13.00 9.74
C ASP A 28 -15.33 -13.54 10.40
N PRO A 29 -15.31 -13.77 11.73
CA PRO A 29 -14.12 -14.25 12.44
C PRO A 29 -13.67 -15.66 12.03
N LYS A 30 -14.45 -16.38 11.20
CA LYS A 30 -14.02 -17.65 10.60
C LYS A 30 -13.00 -17.45 9.48
N ARG A 31 -12.94 -16.26 8.89
CA ARG A 31 -11.95 -15.87 7.88
C ARG A 31 -10.72 -15.32 8.57
N VAL A 32 -9.76 -16.20 8.80
CA VAL A 32 -8.50 -15.86 9.47
C VAL A 32 -7.43 -15.58 8.41
N PHE A 33 -6.88 -14.36 8.44
CA PHE A 33 -5.78 -13.97 7.57
C PHE A 33 -4.42 -14.43 8.12
N ARG A 34 -4.24 -14.37 9.45
CA ARG A 34 -2.97 -14.70 10.09
C ARG A 34 -3.17 -15.37 11.44
N TRP A 35 -2.41 -16.44 11.69
CA TRP A 35 -2.27 -17.10 12.98
C TRP A 35 -0.90 -16.74 13.56
N TYR A 36 -0.87 -16.02 14.67
CA TYR A 36 0.36 -15.69 15.38
C TYR A 36 0.82 -16.85 16.26
N LEU A 37 2.14 -16.94 16.46
CA LEU A 37 2.74 -17.91 17.37
C LEU A 37 2.19 -17.66 18.78
N GLN A 38 1.59 -18.67 19.39
CA GLN A 38 1.00 -18.60 20.73
C GLN A 38 1.83 -19.35 21.76
N GLU A 39 2.39 -20.50 21.38
CA GLU A 39 3.17 -21.34 22.31
C GLU A 39 4.26 -22.12 21.57
N GLN A 40 5.43 -22.24 22.19
CA GLN A 40 6.49 -23.14 21.75
C GLN A 40 6.89 -24.09 22.87
N ARG A 41 7.15 -25.35 22.51
CA ARG A 41 7.62 -26.40 23.42
C ARG A 41 8.82 -27.10 22.84
N ASP A 42 9.86 -27.30 23.64
CA ASP A 42 10.99 -28.15 23.26
C ASP A 42 10.87 -29.58 23.83
N ASP A 43 11.79 -30.45 23.42
CA ASP A 43 11.88 -31.84 23.85
C ASP A 43 12.40 -32.03 25.30
N ARG A 44 12.71 -30.94 25.99
CA ARG A 44 13.17 -30.90 27.39
C ARG A 44 12.08 -30.42 28.35
N GLY A 45 10.90 -30.09 27.83
CA GLY A 45 9.77 -29.60 28.61
C GLY A 45 9.82 -28.10 28.90
N ASN A 46 10.69 -27.34 28.21
CA ASN A 46 10.67 -25.88 28.26
C ASN A 46 9.54 -25.34 27.40
N VAL A 47 8.84 -24.33 27.91
CA VAL A 47 7.73 -23.68 27.24
C VAL A 47 7.90 -22.18 27.19
N VAL A 48 7.54 -21.60 26.04
CA VAL A 48 7.42 -20.15 25.83
C VAL A 48 6.00 -19.86 25.36
N VAL A 49 5.33 -18.91 26.01
CA VAL A 49 3.98 -18.46 25.65
C VAL A 49 4.00 -17.01 25.21
N TYR A 50 3.25 -16.69 24.16
CA TYR A 50 3.17 -15.37 23.54
C TYR A 50 1.72 -14.87 23.61
N ARG A 51 1.54 -13.66 24.17
CA ARG A 51 0.25 -12.98 24.26
C ARG A 51 0.23 -11.74 23.41
N TYR A 52 -0.93 -11.40 22.89
CA TYR A 52 -1.11 -10.29 21.97
C TYR A 52 -2.21 -9.35 22.46
N LYS A 53 -1.99 -8.05 22.33
CA LYS A 53 -3.02 -7.04 22.61
C LYS A 53 -3.75 -6.71 21.32
N ALA A 54 -5.07 -6.75 21.35
CA ALA A 54 -5.90 -6.28 20.24
C ALA A 54 -5.81 -4.76 20.11
N GLU A 55 -5.78 -4.27 18.87
CA GLU A 55 -5.96 -2.84 18.60
C GLU A 55 -7.31 -2.34 19.13
N ASP A 56 -7.35 -1.07 19.52
CA ASP A 56 -8.55 -0.39 19.98
C ASP A 56 -8.55 1.09 19.60
N LEU A 57 -9.55 1.84 20.07
CA LEU A 57 -9.71 3.28 19.81
C LEU A 57 -9.17 4.17 20.94
N THR A 58 -8.42 3.60 21.90
CA THR A 58 -7.84 4.37 23.00
C THR A 58 -6.87 5.41 22.46
N ASN A 59 -7.05 6.67 22.81
CA ASN A 59 -6.27 7.81 22.31
C ASN A 59 -6.29 7.99 20.77
N VAL A 60 -7.37 7.58 20.10
CA VAL A 60 -7.60 7.81 18.66
C VAL A 60 -8.63 8.93 18.47
N ASP A 61 -8.33 9.89 17.60
CA ASP A 61 -9.30 10.92 17.20
C ASP A 61 -10.25 10.39 16.13
N ALA A 62 -11.37 9.80 16.55
CA ALA A 62 -12.41 9.31 15.66
C ALA A 62 -13.15 10.43 14.88
N GLY A 63 -12.92 11.70 15.21
CA GLY A 63 -13.44 12.86 14.49
C GLY A 63 -12.62 13.23 13.26
N ALA A 64 -11.40 12.73 13.12
CA ALA A 64 -10.56 12.95 11.95
C ALA A 64 -11.19 12.31 10.71
N GLY A 65 -11.22 13.03 9.58
CA GLY A 65 -11.84 12.56 8.33
C GLY A 65 -11.28 11.22 7.85
N PHE A 66 -9.98 10.98 8.06
CA PHE A 66 -9.37 9.72 7.71
C PHE A 66 -9.71 8.59 8.70
N GLU A 67 -10.04 8.85 9.97
CA GLU A 67 -10.47 7.81 10.92
C GLU A 67 -12.00 7.58 10.93
N HIS A 68 -12.75 8.37 10.16
CA HIS A 68 -14.20 8.23 10.05
C HIS A 68 -14.59 6.82 9.59
N GLY A 69 -15.63 6.24 10.20
CA GLY A 69 -16.10 4.88 9.87
C GLY A 69 -15.25 3.73 10.45
N ARG A 70 -14.07 3.98 11.03
CA ARG A 70 -13.20 2.93 11.60
C ARG A 70 -13.52 2.53 13.04
N THR A 71 -14.79 2.55 13.43
CA THR A 71 -15.21 2.32 14.83
C THR A 71 -15.55 0.87 15.16
N GLY A 72 -15.49 -0.03 14.17
CA GLY A 72 -15.82 -1.45 14.31
C GLY A 72 -14.77 -2.29 15.04
N VAL A 73 -14.84 -3.60 14.83
CA VAL A 73 -13.83 -4.56 15.33
C VAL A 73 -12.48 -4.26 14.69
N GLN A 74 -11.41 -4.19 15.49
CA GLN A 74 -10.06 -3.89 15.01
C GLN A 74 -9.26 -5.21 14.82
N PRO A 75 -8.84 -5.56 13.59
CA PRO A 75 -8.15 -6.83 13.34
C PRO A 75 -6.71 -6.90 13.86
N GLN A 76 -6.04 -5.75 13.95
CA GLN A 76 -4.62 -5.69 14.27
C GLN A 76 -4.32 -6.26 15.67
N ARG A 77 -3.17 -6.90 15.81
CA ARG A 77 -2.67 -7.48 17.07
C ARG A 77 -1.22 -7.05 17.28
N TYR A 78 -0.88 -6.84 18.54
CA TYR A 78 0.44 -6.40 18.97
C TYR A 78 1.00 -7.40 19.98
N LEU A 79 2.21 -7.93 19.76
CA LEU A 79 2.84 -8.79 20.77
C LEU A 79 2.95 -8.00 22.08
N LYS A 80 2.38 -8.52 23.17
CA LYS A 80 2.26 -7.80 24.44
C LYS A 80 3.07 -8.45 25.55
N ARG A 81 3.03 -9.77 25.66
CA ARG A 81 3.77 -10.52 26.70
C ARG A 81 4.43 -11.76 26.13
N ILE A 82 5.61 -12.10 26.66
CA ILE A 82 6.28 -13.37 26.43
C ILE A 82 6.61 -13.97 27.79
N LEU A 83 6.07 -15.14 28.11
CA LEU A 83 6.31 -15.84 29.35
C LEU A 83 7.18 -17.08 29.11
N TYR A 84 8.23 -17.25 29.90
CA TYR A 84 9.15 -18.38 29.75
C TYR A 84 9.82 -18.76 31.07
N GLY A 85 10.58 -19.85 31.05
CA GLY A 85 11.14 -20.46 32.25
C GLY A 85 10.01 -21.02 33.11
N ASN A 86 9.27 -21.96 32.55
CA ASN A 86 8.17 -22.63 33.22
C ASN A 86 8.65 -23.38 34.49
N ARG A 87 7.85 -23.34 35.55
CA ARG A 87 8.16 -23.94 36.87
C ARG A 87 7.96 -25.45 36.92
N GLY A 88 7.19 -25.98 35.98
CA GLY A 88 6.93 -27.40 35.81
C GLY A 88 6.59 -27.69 34.36
N VAL A 89 6.67 -28.97 33.98
CA VAL A 89 6.32 -29.42 32.62
C VAL A 89 4.80 -29.33 32.47
N PRO A 90 4.26 -28.51 31.55
CA PRO A 90 2.82 -28.44 31.32
C PRO A 90 2.30 -29.74 30.68
N GLY A 91 0.99 -29.94 30.76
CA GLY A 91 0.32 -31.05 30.08
C GLY A 91 0.32 -30.92 28.56
N ASP A 92 -0.28 -31.88 27.87
CA ASP A 92 -0.27 -31.97 26.41
C ASP A 92 -1.08 -30.84 25.73
N ASP A 93 -2.12 -30.32 26.38
CA ASP A 93 -2.92 -29.21 25.84
C ASP A 93 -2.18 -27.86 25.93
N PRO A 94 -2.32 -26.98 24.92
CA PRO A 94 -1.81 -25.61 24.98
C PRO A 94 -2.28 -24.87 26.23
N ILE A 95 -1.41 -24.01 26.76
CA ILE A 95 -1.73 -23.18 27.92
C ILE A 95 -2.77 -22.14 27.50
N ALA A 96 -3.94 -22.20 28.13
CA ALA A 96 -5.01 -21.23 27.91
C ALA A 96 -4.56 -19.82 28.35
N LEU A 97 -4.59 -18.85 27.44
CA LEU A 97 -4.15 -17.47 27.69
C LEU A 97 -5.01 -16.78 28.75
N ALA A 98 -6.30 -17.12 28.81
CA ALA A 98 -7.21 -16.67 29.85
C ALA A 98 -6.76 -17.07 31.27
N SER A 99 -5.93 -18.12 31.41
CA SER A 99 -5.35 -18.56 32.69
C SER A 99 -4.02 -17.89 33.03
N LEU A 100 -3.58 -16.91 32.23
CA LEU A 100 -2.32 -16.18 32.38
C LEU A 100 -2.54 -14.72 32.77
N ASP A 101 -3.44 -14.50 33.73
CA ASP A 101 -3.42 -13.29 34.56
C ASP A 101 -2.15 -13.25 35.45
N ASP A 102 -1.99 -12.23 36.30
CA ASP A 102 -0.78 -12.09 37.12
C ASP A 102 -0.52 -13.32 38.02
N GLU A 103 -1.58 -13.86 38.63
CA GLU A 103 -1.48 -15.03 39.50
C GLU A 103 -1.11 -16.29 38.70
N GLY A 104 -1.80 -16.53 37.58
CA GLY A 104 -1.54 -17.66 36.70
C GLY A 104 -0.16 -17.62 36.04
N ALA A 105 0.29 -16.43 35.62
CA ALA A 105 1.64 -16.19 35.14
C ALA A 105 2.68 -16.51 36.22
N ARG A 106 2.49 -16.03 37.45
CA ARG A 106 3.39 -16.28 38.58
C ARG A 106 3.47 -17.75 38.98
N ALA A 107 2.33 -18.45 38.96
CA ALA A 107 2.28 -19.87 39.28
C ALA A 107 3.04 -20.72 38.26
N ARG A 108 3.12 -20.27 37.00
CA ARG A 108 3.65 -21.07 35.89
C ARG A 108 5.03 -20.67 35.42
N PHE A 109 5.42 -19.40 35.48
CA PHE A 109 6.63 -18.89 34.82
C PHE A 109 7.53 -18.06 35.75
N MET A 110 8.83 -18.11 35.48
CA MET A 110 9.85 -17.37 36.21
C MET A 110 10.17 -16.01 35.58
N PHE A 111 9.97 -15.88 34.28
CA PHE A 111 10.34 -14.71 33.50
C PHE A 111 9.18 -14.24 32.64
N GLU A 112 9.04 -12.92 32.53
CA GLU A 112 8.05 -12.28 31.68
C GLU A 112 8.69 -11.09 30.97
N VAL A 113 8.52 -11.04 29.66
CA VAL A 113 8.85 -9.88 28.83
C VAL A 113 7.55 -9.17 28.51
N VAL A 114 7.48 -7.86 28.76
CA VAL A 114 6.34 -7.02 28.42
C VAL A 114 6.76 -6.02 27.36
N LEU A 115 5.99 -5.95 26.28
CA LEU A 115 6.13 -4.89 25.28
C LEU A 115 5.21 -3.75 25.68
N ASP A 116 5.82 -2.63 26.02
CA ASP A 116 5.14 -1.40 26.38
C ASP A 116 5.01 -0.53 25.14
N TYR A 117 3.79 -0.15 24.78
CA TYR A 117 3.45 0.72 23.67
C TYR A 117 3.21 2.17 24.12
N GLY A 118 3.52 2.48 25.38
CA GLY A 118 3.42 3.79 26.02
C GLY A 118 2.40 3.82 27.16
N GLU A 119 1.74 2.70 27.48
CA GLU A 119 0.74 2.60 28.53
C GLU A 119 1.29 2.32 29.94
N HIS A 120 2.56 1.90 30.07
CA HIS A 120 3.12 1.57 31.38
C HIS A 120 3.74 2.80 32.08
N ASN A 121 3.71 2.82 33.41
CA ASN A 121 4.39 3.84 34.21
C ASN A 121 5.88 4.01 33.83
N ALA A 122 6.41 5.22 34.03
CA ALA A 122 7.77 5.57 33.62
C ALA A 122 8.86 4.98 34.54
N GLY A 123 10.04 4.72 33.94
CA GLY A 123 11.25 4.32 34.68
C GLY A 123 11.05 3.08 35.56
N ALA A 124 11.57 3.14 36.79
CA ALA A 124 11.51 2.05 37.76
C ALA A 124 10.09 1.76 38.30
N GLY A 125 9.11 2.64 38.02
CA GLY A 125 7.72 2.44 38.40
C GLY A 125 6.92 1.58 37.43
N ALA A 126 7.51 1.14 36.30
CA ALA A 126 6.83 0.32 35.32
C ALA A 126 6.44 -1.05 35.89
N GLY A 127 5.13 -1.32 35.93
CA GLY A 127 4.57 -2.63 36.28
C GLY A 127 4.33 -3.51 35.06
N VAL A 128 3.80 -4.71 35.29
CA VAL A 128 3.36 -5.63 34.22
C VAL A 128 1.99 -5.26 33.64
N ASP A 129 1.23 -4.43 34.34
CA ASP A 129 -0.12 -4.04 33.96
C ASP A 129 -0.13 -2.72 33.19
N ASP A 130 -1.20 -2.54 32.42
CA ASP A 130 -1.43 -1.32 31.64
C ASP A 130 -1.91 -0.22 32.60
N ASP A 131 -1.08 0.77 32.87
CA ASP A 131 -1.36 1.83 33.84
C ASP A 131 -2.12 3.01 33.23
N ASN A 132 -2.04 3.18 31.89
CA ASN A 132 -2.55 4.31 31.14
C ASN A 132 -3.15 3.86 29.80
N GLY A 133 -3.72 4.79 29.03
CA GLY A 133 -4.05 4.53 27.63
C GLY A 133 -2.78 4.56 26.76
N TRP A 134 -2.58 3.55 25.91
CA TRP A 134 -1.49 3.58 24.93
C TRP A 134 -1.70 4.71 23.90
N PRO A 135 -0.67 5.50 23.55
CA PRO A 135 -0.77 6.56 22.56
C PRO A 135 -1.02 6.01 21.15
N ALA A 136 -1.64 6.81 20.29
CA ALA A 136 -1.64 6.59 18.85
C ALA A 136 -0.38 7.22 18.23
N ARG A 137 0.27 6.53 17.30
CA ARG A 137 1.36 7.08 16.48
C ARG A 137 0.82 8.15 15.52
N PRO A 138 1.60 9.18 15.17
CA PRO A 138 1.12 10.23 14.26
C PRO A 138 0.97 9.76 12.79
N ASP A 139 1.73 8.76 12.38
CA ASP A 139 1.72 8.11 11.06
C ASP A 139 0.96 6.78 11.11
N THR A 140 -0.33 6.84 11.42
CA THR A 140 -1.20 5.66 11.37
C THR A 140 -1.38 5.19 9.93
N PHE A 141 -1.22 3.89 9.66
CA PHE A 141 -1.31 3.35 8.30
C PHE A 141 -2.17 2.08 8.25
N SER A 142 -2.62 1.74 7.06
CA SER A 142 -3.49 0.60 6.77
C SER A 142 -2.80 -0.38 5.83
N ASN A 143 -3.21 -1.65 5.90
CA ASN A 143 -2.88 -2.66 4.90
C ASN A 143 -4.15 -3.45 4.60
N ALA A 144 -4.51 -3.58 3.33
CA ALA A 144 -5.73 -4.21 2.87
C ALA A 144 -5.51 -5.54 2.14
N ARG A 145 -4.25 -6.02 2.04
CA ARG A 145 -3.92 -7.31 1.39
C ARG A 145 -4.60 -8.54 2.02
N ALA A 146 -5.16 -8.39 3.20
CA ALA A 146 -5.99 -9.42 3.84
C ALA A 146 -7.40 -9.56 3.24
N GLY A 147 -7.78 -8.65 2.34
CA GLY A 147 -9.14 -8.52 1.81
C GLY A 147 -10.09 -7.74 2.74
N PHE A 148 -9.53 -7.13 3.79
CA PHE A 148 -10.14 -6.22 4.76
C PHE A 148 -9.03 -5.35 5.36
N GLU A 149 -9.39 -4.21 5.94
CA GLU A 149 -8.41 -3.26 6.49
C GLU A 149 -7.77 -3.78 7.80
N VAL A 150 -6.43 -3.79 7.85
CA VAL A 150 -5.63 -3.96 9.07
C VAL A 150 -4.93 -2.65 9.40
N ARG A 151 -5.51 -1.88 10.31
CA ARG A 151 -5.03 -0.56 10.72
C ARG A 151 -3.99 -0.65 11.84
N THR A 152 -2.88 0.08 11.72
CA THR A 152 -1.79 0.12 12.71
C THR A 152 -1.68 1.48 13.35
N ARG A 153 -1.89 1.56 14.67
CA ARG A 153 -1.85 2.81 15.43
C ARG A 153 -0.81 2.85 16.56
N ARG A 154 -0.09 1.76 16.83
CA ARG A 154 0.77 1.67 18.03
C ARG A 154 2.25 1.53 17.68
N LEU A 155 3.11 2.10 18.54
CA LEU A 155 4.57 1.97 18.50
C LEU A 155 5.06 1.40 19.82
N CYS A 156 5.85 0.34 19.76
CA CYS A 156 6.50 -0.21 20.96
C CYS A 156 7.53 0.80 21.47
N ARG A 157 7.40 1.25 22.71
CA ARG A 157 8.27 2.24 23.37
C ARG A 157 9.33 1.58 24.21
N ARG A 158 9.01 0.46 24.86
CA ARG A 158 9.96 -0.27 25.71
C ARG A 158 9.72 -1.76 25.64
N VAL A 159 10.81 -2.53 25.78
CA VAL A 159 10.75 -3.97 26.08
C VAL A 159 11.22 -4.15 27.51
N LEU A 160 10.28 -4.47 28.40
CA LEU A 160 10.49 -4.60 29.85
C LEU A 160 10.68 -6.07 30.20
N VAL A 161 11.63 -6.38 31.09
CA VAL A 161 11.90 -7.76 31.54
C VAL A 161 11.68 -7.85 33.04
N PHE A 162 10.80 -8.75 33.44
CA PHE A 162 10.40 -8.98 34.82
C PHE A 162 10.80 -10.38 35.28
N HIS A 163 11.24 -10.46 36.53
CA HIS A 163 11.50 -11.72 37.22
C HIS A 163 10.43 -11.98 38.29
N ARG A 164 9.96 -13.22 38.40
CA ARG A 164 8.88 -13.65 39.32
C ARG A 164 9.38 -14.67 40.34
N PHE A 165 10.55 -14.45 40.93
CA PHE A 165 11.11 -15.32 41.97
C PHE A 165 10.53 -14.98 43.33
N ALA A 166 10.14 -15.99 44.11
CA ALA A 166 9.61 -15.79 45.47
C ALA A 166 10.61 -15.05 46.39
N GLN A 167 11.92 -15.21 46.14
CA GLN A 167 13.01 -14.55 46.84
C GLN A 167 13.04 -13.03 46.60
N LEU A 168 12.45 -12.54 45.51
CA LEU A 168 12.37 -11.12 45.17
C LEU A 168 11.08 -10.46 45.71
N GLY A 169 10.24 -11.23 46.40
CA GLY A 169 8.98 -10.76 46.96
C GLY A 169 7.74 -11.28 46.20
N PRO A 170 6.56 -10.74 46.54
CA PRO A 170 5.30 -11.25 46.00
C PRO A 170 4.96 -10.74 44.59
N GLY A 171 5.58 -9.67 44.11
CA GLY A 171 5.29 -9.07 42.80
C GLY A 171 6.36 -9.37 41.75
N PRO A 172 6.05 -9.12 40.46
CA PRO A 172 7.06 -9.10 39.42
C PRO A 172 8.09 -7.98 39.70
N VAL A 173 9.36 -8.27 39.48
CA VAL A 173 10.45 -7.30 39.66
C VAL A 173 11.07 -6.95 38.32
N LEU A 174 10.99 -5.67 37.93
CA LEU A 174 11.65 -5.15 36.73
C LEU A 174 13.16 -5.24 36.91
N THR A 175 13.84 -5.98 36.03
CA THR A 175 15.29 -6.13 36.06
C THR A 175 15.98 -5.39 34.93
N ARG A 176 15.29 -5.22 33.80
CA ARG A 176 15.86 -4.65 32.59
C ARG A 176 14.80 -4.02 31.70
N ALA A 177 15.14 -2.92 31.05
CA ALA A 177 14.34 -2.34 29.96
C ALA A 177 15.22 -2.04 28.76
N LEU A 178 14.72 -2.31 27.56
CA LEU A 178 15.22 -1.72 26.31
C LEU A 178 14.28 -0.57 25.94
N GLU A 179 14.76 0.67 26.05
CA GLU A 179 14.01 1.86 25.66
C GLU A 179 14.23 2.20 24.19
N LEU A 180 13.15 2.48 23.47
CA LEU A 180 13.10 2.77 22.04
C LEU A 180 12.67 4.23 21.84
N GLY A 181 13.58 5.05 21.31
CA GLY A 181 13.33 6.45 21.00
C GLY A 181 13.08 6.65 19.51
N TYR A 182 12.00 7.36 19.20
CA TYR A 182 11.55 7.60 17.84
C TYR A 182 11.66 9.08 17.48
N ASP A 183 12.02 9.34 16.23
CA ASP A 183 11.70 10.59 15.54
C ASP A 183 10.34 10.38 14.89
N GLU A 184 9.30 10.95 15.49
CA GLU A 184 7.90 10.73 15.12
C GLU A 184 7.39 11.88 14.26
N GLY A 185 6.77 11.54 13.13
CA GLY A 185 6.14 12.51 12.24
C GLY A 185 4.91 11.90 11.58
N PRO A 186 4.02 12.73 11.01
CA PRO A 186 2.78 12.28 10.37
C PRO A 186 3.01 11.46 9.10
N VAL A 187 4.19 11.62 8.48
CA VAL A 187 4.61 10.88 7.29
C VAL A 187 5.19 9.50 7.67
N ALA A 188 6.11 9.47 8.63
CA ALA A 188 6.76 8.25 9.09
C ALA A 188 7.42 8.46 10.46
N SER A 189 7.37 7.44 11.31
CA SER A 189 8.06 7.36 12.61
C SER A 189 9.27 6.44 12.52
N ARG A 190 10.44 6.95 12.91
CA ARG A 190 11.75 6.30 12.71
C ARG A 190 12.42 5.99 14.04
N LEU A 191 12.89 4.75 14.24
CA LEU A 191 13.63 4.36 15.45
C LEU A 191 15.04 4.97 15.41
N VAL A 192 15.27 6.05 16.15
CA VAL A 192 16.56 6.77 16.16
C VAL A 192 17.45 6.39 17.33
N ARG A 193 16.91 5.70 18.33
CA ARG A 193 17.62 5.37 19.57
C ARG A 193 17.15 4.06 20.18
N ALA A 194 18.08 3.22 20.61
CA ALA A 194 17.82 2.06 21.46
C ALA A 194 18.78 2.06 22.65
N GLN A 195 18.25 2.04 23.88
CA GLN A 195 19.07 2.07 25.10
C GLN A 195 18.69 0.97 26.07
N LEU A 196 19.69 0.20 26.53
CA LEU A 196 19.48 -0.81 27.56
C LEU A 196 19.71 -0.21 28.95
N ILE A 197 18.76 -0.44 29.85
CA ILE A 197 18.79 -0.01 31.24
C ILE A 197 18.62 -1.24 32.14
N GLY A 198 19.52 -1.42 33.09
CA GLY A 198 19.39 -2.40 34.18
C GLY A 198 18.84 -1.73 35.43
N TYR A 199 17.87 -2.35 36.06
CA TYR A 199 17.25 -1.88 37.30
C TYR A 199 17.70 -2.75 38.47
N GLY A 200 18.23 -2.11 39.51
CA GLY A 200 18.46 -2.68 40.83
C GLY A 200 17.48 -2.10 41.86
N GLU A 201 17.56 -2.56 43.11
CA GLU A 201 16.60 -2.17 44.16
C GLU A 201 16.53 -0.65 44.43
N LYS A 202 17.63 0.07 44.22
CA LYS A 202 17.75 1.50 44.56
C LYS A 202 18.33 2.36 43.43
N ASN A 203 18.77 1.75 42.35
CA ASN A 203 19.48 2.42 41.27
C ASN A 203 19.15 1.80 39.92
N ALA A 204 19.35 2.58 38.87
CA ALA A 204 19.34 2.11 37.49
C ALA A 204 20.68 2.45 36.84
N ILE A 205 21.17 1.55 35.98
CA ILE A 205 22.39 1.75 35.21
C ILE A 205 22.01 1.65 33.73
N ALA A 206 22.23 2.73 32.99
CA ALA A 206 22.00 2.78 31.56
C ALA A 206 23.31 2.55 30.80
N LEU A 207 23.28 1.68 29.79
CA LEU A 207 24.36 1.57 28.82
C LEU A 207 24.30 2.75 27.84
N PRO A 208 25.41 3.10 27.15
CA PRO A 208 25.38 4.07 26.07
C PRO A 208 24.31 3.69 25.02
N PRO A 209 23.49 4.63 24.56
CA PRO A 209 22.46 4.33 23.56
C PRO A 209 23.10 4.00 22.22
N ARG A 210 22.50 3.06 21.49
CA ARG A 210 22.74 2.90 20.06
C ARG A 210 21.84 3.90 19.32
N THR A 211 22.43 4.71 18.45
CA THR A 211 21.71 5.69 17.64
C THR A 211 21.67 5.27 16.19
N PHE A 212 20.57 5.62 15.52
CA PHE A 212 20.34 5.34 14.10
C PHE A 212 20.03 6.66 13.38
N THR A 213 20.47 6.75 12.14
CA THR A 213 20.18 7.88 11.25
C THR A 213 19.62 7.35 9.95
N TYR A 214 18.72 8.12 9.35
CA TYR A 214 18.05 7.76 8.11
C TYR A 214 18.37 8.81 7.04
N SER A 215 18.30 8.41 5.78
CA SER A 215 18.40 9.35 4.66
C SER A 215 17.32 10.45 4.80
N PRO A 216 17.68 11.74 4.64
CA PRO A 216 16.72 12.81 4.77
C PRO A 216 15.72 12.79 3.62
N ARG A 217 14.46 13.10 3.94
CA ARG A 217 13.35 13.27 2.99
C ARG A 217 13.39 14.69 2.43
N THR A 218 14.37 14.99 1.58
CA THR A 218 14.53 16.34 1.00
C THR A 218 14.15 16.33 -0.46
N ILE A 219 12.91 16.70 -0.75
CA ILE A 219 12.49 17.09 -2.10
C ILE A 219 13.12 18.45 -2.36
N ARG A 220 14.02 18.53 -3.35
CA ARG A 220 14.64 19.81 -3.71
C ARG A 220 13.59 20.65 -4.45
N PRO A 221 13.45 21.95 -4.14
CA PRO A 221 12.54 22.83 -4.87
C PRO A 221 13.06 23.21 -6.27
N GLU A 222 14.16 22.59 -6.72
CA GLU A 222 14.77 22.87 -8.02
C GLU A 222 13.97 22.17 -9.11
N LEU A 223 13.26 22.95 -9.93
CA LEU A 223 12.69 22.48 -11.18
C LEU A 223 13.84 22.23 -12.18
N ARG A 224 13.83 21.05 -12.80
CA ARG A 224 14.73 20.72 -13.91
C ARG A 224 13.90 20.55 -15.16
N THR A 225 14.13 21.42 -16.13
CA THR A 225 13.53 21.31 -17.46
C THR A 225 14.42 20.45 -18.34
N LEU A 226 13.82 19.51 -19.07
CA LEU A 226 14.51 18.77 -20.11
C LEU A 226 14.59 19.66 -21.36
N GLY A 227 15.80 20.11 -21.71
CA GLY A 227 16.05 20.87 -22.93
C GLY A 227 16.25 19.97 -24.15
N PRO A 228 16.26 20.54 -25.38
CA PRO A 228 16.47 19.78 -26.61
C PRO A 228 17.76 18.92 -26.59
N GLU A 229 18.86 19.42 -26.05
CA GLU A 229 20.11 18.62 -25.98
C GLU A 229 19.97 17.37 -25.10
N GLN A 230 19.07 17.39 -24.12
CA GLN A 230 18.82 16.26 -23.21
C GLN A 230 17.83 15.24 -23.80
N THR A 231 16.93 15.69 -24.67
CA THR A 231 15.89 14.85 -25.32
C THR A 231 16.31 14.29 -26.68
N GLY A 232 17.59 14.44 -27.06
CA GLY A 232 18.06 14.06 -28.40
C GLY A 232 17.52 14.98 -29.50
N LYS A 233 17.34 16.26 -29.18
CA LYS A 233 16.78 17.34 -30.01
C LYS A 233 15.31 17.17 -30.37
N LEU A 234 14.60 16.37 -29.59
CA LEU A 234 13.16 16.25 -29.71
C LEU A 234 12.50 17.53 -29.19
N ASP A 235 11.69 18.15 -30.05
CA ASP A 235 10.86 19.27 -29.67
C ASP A 235 9.58 18.76 -28.99
N LEU A 236 9.63 18.63 -27.66
CA LEU A 236 8.49 18.23 -26.83
C LEU A 236 7.37 19.28 -26.79
N SER A 237 7.60 20.50 -27.32
CA SER A 237 6.54 21.51 -27.41
C SER A 237 5.64 21.32 -28.63
N ALA A 238 6.04 20.46 -29.58
CA ALA A 238 5.28 20.24 -30.78
C ALA A 238 3.94 19.52 -30.45
N PRO A 239 2.80 20.00 -30.98
CA PRO A 239 1.46 19.54 -30.60
C PRO A 239 1.12 18.09 -31.00
N HIS A 240 2.03 17.36 -31.64
CA HIS A 240 1.83 16.01 -32.14
C HIS A 240 2.86 15.00 -31.61
N VAL A 241 3.67 15.39 -30.63
CA VAL A 241 4.62 14.50 -29.98
C VAL A 241 3.96 13.93 -28.73
N ASP A 242 3.35 12.75 -28.86
CA ASP A 242 2.96 11.95 -27.69
C ASP A 242 4.24 11.42 -27.06
N ALA A 243 4.56 11.88 -25.85
CA ALA A 243 5.77 11.52 -25.12
C ALA A 243 5.46 11.15 -23.67
N GLU A 244 6.08 10.07 -23.19
CA GLU A 244 5.91 9.57 -21.83
C GLU A 244 7.26 9.08 -21.27
N LEU A 245 7.49 9.35 -19.98
CA LEU A 245 8.56 8.69 -19.24
C LEU A 245 8.07 7.28 -18.88
N PHE A 246 8.69 6.26 -19.44
CA PHE A 246 8.20 4.89 -19.37
C PHE A 246 9.32 3.90 -19.11
N ASP A 247 9.16 3.02 -18.12
CA ASP A 247 10.07 1.91 -17.89
C ASP A 247 9.70 0.77 -18.84
N LEU A 248 10.22 0.86 -20.07
CA LEU A 248 9.97 -0.17 -21.06
C LEU A 248 10.65 -1.49 -20.67
N ASP A 249 11.79 -1.46 -19.98
CA ASP A 249 12.67 -2.63 -19.83
C ASP A 249 12.39 -3.42 -18.55
N GLY A 250 11.67 -2.83 -17.59
CA GLY A 250 11.37 -3.42 -16.28
C GLY A 250 12.55 -3.34 -15.32
N ASP A 251 13.44 -2.37 -15.51
CA ASP A 251 14.67 -2.20 -14.71
C ASP A 251 14.59 -1.02 -13.73
N ALA A 252 13.39 -0.45 -13.57
CA ALA A 252 13.09 0.75 -12.79
C ALA A 252 13.78 2.02 -13.30
N ARG A 253 14.23 2.05 -14.57
CA ARG A 253 14.77 3.24 -15.22
C ARG A 253 13.86 3.68 -16.36
N SER A 254 13.05 4.70 -16.10
CA SER A 254 12.20 5.27 -17.14
C SER A 254 13.01 5.93 -18.25
N GLY A 255 12.92 5.38 -19.46
CA GLY A 255 13.33 6.05 -20.68
C GLY A 255 12.26 7.00 -21.20
N LEU A 256 12.46 7.55 -22.40
CA LEU A 256 11.50 8.38 -23.11
C LEU A 256 10.86 7.57 -24.24
N LEU A 257 9.57 7.27 -24.09
CA LEU A 257 8.74 6.65 -25.11
C LEU A 257 8.00 7.72 -25.90
N THR A 258 8.10 7.68 -27.22
CA THR A 258 7.41 8.62 -28.12
C THR A 258 6.64 7.89 -29.22
N ARG A 259 5.65 8.58 -29.80
CA ARG A 259 4.98 8.14 -31.04
C ARG A 259 5.41 9.03 -32.21
N GLU A 260 6.23 8.49 -33.10
CA GLU A 260 6.81 9.19 -34.26
C GLU A 260 6.38 8.48 -35.55
N ASP A 261 5.70 9.20 -36.45
CA ASP A 261 5.15 8.66 -37.71
C ASP A 261 4.33 7.37 -37.50
N GLY A 262 3.56 7.31 -36.41
CA GLY A 262 2.72 6.16 -36.04
C GLY A 262 3.47 4.97 -35.44
N ARG A 263 4.79 5.06 -35.23
CA ARG A 263 5.61 4.03 -34.58
C ARG A 263 5.98 4.45 -33.17
N PHE A 264 6.08 3.48 -32.27
CA PHE A 264 6.70 3.74 -30.98
C PHE A 264 8.22 3.80 -31.14
N VAL A 265 8.82 4.84 -30.56
CA VAL A 265 10.26 5.03 -30.51
C VAL A 265 10.64 5.14 -29.03
N TYR A 266 11.62 4.36 -28.61
CA TYR A 266 12.11 4.37 -27.24
C TYR A 266 13.54 4.88 -27.17
N ARG A 267 13.80 5.74 -26.20
CA ARG A 267 15.14 6.22 -25.84
C ARG A 267 15.40 5.81 -24.39
N ALA A 268 16.24 4.80 -24.19
CA ALA A 268 16.56 4.29 -22.86
C ALA A 268 17.16 5.40 -21.97
N ALA A 269 16.96 5.30 -20.66
CA ALA A 269 17.56 6.23 -19.71
C ALA A 269 19.09 6.22 -19.80
N GLY A 270 19.69 7.39 -19.91
CA GLY A 270 21.14 7.56 -19.85
C GLY A 270 21.69 7.39 -18.42
N ASP A 271 23.01 7.40 -18.29
CA ASP A 271 23.70 7.29 -16.99
C ASP A 271 23.61 8.58 -16.15
N THR A 272 23.23 9.69 -16.77
CA THR A 272 22.99 10.96 -16.08
C THR A 272 21.48 11.24 -16.03
N PRO A 273 20.91 11.65 -14.88
CA PRO A 273 19.48 11.95 -14.76
C PRO A 273 19.00 12.95 -15.82
N GLY A 274 17.91 12.60 -16.51
CA GLY A 274 17.32 13.43 -17.56
C GLY A 274 18.07 13.39 -18.90
N THR A 275 19.00 12.45 -19.10
CA THR A 275 19.57 12.17 -20.42
C THR A 275 19.00 10.88 -20.98
N PHE A 276 18.90 10.76 -22.30
CA PHE A 276 18.39 9.56 -22.97
C PHE A 276 19.37 9.09 -24.05
N ALA A 277 19.36 7.80 -24.31
CA ALA A 277 20.13 7.17 -25.39
C ALA A 277 19.57 7.54 -26.77
N GLU A 278 20.27 7.13 -27.83
CA GLU A 278 19.80 7.27 -29.20
C GLU A 278 18.45 6.55 -29.42
N PRO A 279 17.56 7.11 -30.26
CA PRO A 279 16.23 6.54 -30.49
C PRO A 279 16.29 5.18 -31.17
N ALA A 280 15.54 4.23 -30.61
CA ALA A 280 15.30 2.92 -31.19
C ALA A 280 13.81 2.76 -31.49
N ALA A 281 13.47 2.49 -32.76
CA ALA A 281 12.10 2.14 -33.12
C ALA A 281 11.75 0.78 -32.52
N ILE A 282 10.61 0.69 -31.83
CA ILE A 282 10.14 -0.58 -31.27
C ILE A 282 9.52 -1.38 -32.41
N ALA A 283 10.18 -2.48 -32.76
CA ALA A 283 9.74 -3.38 -33.82
C ALA A 283 8.78 -4.43 -33.25
N PHE A 284 7.49 -4.10 -33.12
CA PHE A 284 6.47 -5.13 -32.91
C PHE A 284 6.23 -5.90 -34.20
N GLY A 285 5.72 -7.13 -34.09
CA GLY A 285 5.14 -7.81 -35.24
C GLY A 285 4.08 -6.94 -35.93
N ALA A 286 3.81 -7.18 -37.21
CA ALA A 286 2.76 -6.45 -37.92
C ALA A 286 1.44 -6.52 -37.13
N SER A 287 0.82 -5.37 -36.85
CA SER A 287 -0.53 -5.36 -36.29
C SER A 287 -1.44 -6.17 -37.23
N PRO A 288 -2.28 -7.06 -36.68
CA PRO A 288 -3.29 -7.73 -37.48
C PRO A 288 -4.37 -6.75 -37.98
N SER A 289 -4.46 -5.55 -37.39
CA SER A 289 -5.43 -4.54 -37.79
C SER A 289 -4.93 -3.65 -38.94
N GLN A 290 -5.85 -3.32 -39.83
CA GLN A 290 -5.68 -2.28 -40.86
C GLN A 290 -6.52 -1.03 -40.53
N ASP A 291 -7.21 -1.01 -39.38
CA ASP A 291 -8.06 0.10 -38.92
C ASP A 291 -7.59 0.63 -37.56
N PRO A 292 -6.71 1.64 -37.54
CA PRO A 292 -6.20 2.24 -36.30
C PRO A 292 -7.28 2.93 -35.45
N ALA A 293 -8.45 3.24 -36.01
CA ALA A 293 -9.54 3.90 -35.28
C ALA A 293 -10.37 2.89 -34.45
N ALA A 294 -10.31 1.60 -34.79
CA ALA A 294 -11.05 0.53 -34.12
C ALA A 294 -10.23 -0.19 -33.04
N HIS A 295 -8.93 0.09 -32.93
CA HIS A 295 -8.03 -0.62 -32.02
C HIS A 295 -7.36 0.32 -31.02
N LEU A 296 -7.38 -0.07 -29.75
CA LEU A 296 -6.79 0.67 -28.65
C LEU A 296 -5.51 0.00 -28.16
N GLN A 297 -4.40 0.72 -28.26
CA GLN A 297 -3.09 0.27 -27.78
C GLN A 297 -2.85 0.71 -26.34
N ARG A 298 -2.42 -0.22 -25.49
CA ARG A 298 -2.10 -0.01 -24.08
C ARG A 298 -0.84 -0.79 -23.70
N TRP A 299 -0.04 -0.22 -22.82
CA TRP A 299 1.12 -0.88 -22.23
C TRP A 299 0.73 -1.47 -20.87
N LEU A 300 0.94 -2.77 -20.69
CA LEU A 300 0.49 -3.51 -19.52
C LEU A 300 1.52 -4.55 -19.10
N ASP A 301 1.77 -4.75 -17.81
CA ASP A 301 2.37 -6.00 -17.36
C ASP A 301 1.32 -7.10 -17.36
N VAL A 302 1.45 -7.97 -18.36
CA VAL A 302 0.57 -9.09 -18.64
C VAL A 302 1.14 -10.41 -18.10
N SER A 303 2.32 -10.40 -17.48
CA SER A 303 2.98 -11.63 -17.03
C SER A 303 3.31 -11.61 -15.54
N GLY A 304 3.23 -10.44 -14.90
CA GLY A 304 3.66 -10.24 -13.51
C GLY A 304 5.18 -10.25 -13.36
N ARG A 305 5.91 -10.12 -14.47
CA ARG A 305 7.39 -10.17 -14.50
C ARG A 305 8.04 -8.79 -14.46
N GLY A 306 7.24 -7.73 -14.33
CA GLY A 306 7.70 -6.34 -14.34
C GLY A 306 8.08 -5.82 -15.73
N ARG A 307 7.88 -6.61 -16.79
CA ARG A 307 8.20 -6.23 -18.17
C ARG A 307 6.90 -5.93 -18.94
N PRO A 308 6.66 -4.67 -19.36
CA PRO A 308 5.42 -4.33 -20.04
C PRO A 308 5.35 -4.97 -21.45
N ALA A 309 4.16 -5.43 -21.79
CA ALA A 309 3.75 -5.83 -23.13
C ALA A 309 2.92 -4.73 -23.77
N LEU A 310 2.94 -4.67 -25.10
CA LEU A 310 1.97 -3.89 -25.85
C LEU A 310 0.73 -4.75 -26.09
N VAL A 311 -0.42 -4.30 -25.60
CA VAL A 311 -1.72 -4.93 -25.86
C VAL A 311 -2.51 -4.05 -26.81
N GLU A 312 -2.95 -4.63 -27.92
CA GLU A 312 -3.85 -4.02 -28.88
C GLU A 312 -5.24 -4.63 -28.73
N PHE A 313 -6.15 -3.91 -28.08
CA PHE A 313 -7.56 -4.29 -27.95
C PHE A 313 -8.30 -3.89 -29.23
N GLY A 314 -9.04 -4.81 -29.83
CA GLY A 314 -9.94 -4.57 -30.96
C GLY A 314 -11.37 -5.00 -30.64
N PRO A 315 -12.31 -4.82 -31.60
CA PRO A 315 -13.71 -5.13 -31.41
C PRO A 315 -13.95 -6.64 -31.22
N GLY A 316 -13.86 -7.11 -29.98
CA GLY A 316 -14.00 -8.53 -29.63
C GLY A 316 -12.75 -9.37 -29.90
N SER A 317 -11.55 -8.78 -29.84
CA SER A 317 -10.29 -9.54 -29.83
C SER A 317 -9.18 -8.69 -29.20
N ALA A 318 -8.08 -9.31 -28.80
CA ALA A 318 -6.87 -8.59 -28.44
C ALA A 318 -5.64 -9.26 -29.05
N THR A 319 -4.61 -8.46 -29.29
CA THR A 319 -3.28 -8.94 -29.65
C THR A 319 -2.28 -8.51 -28.60
N VAL A 320 -1.52 -9.45 -28.05
CA VAL A 320 -0.47 -9.18 -27.06
C VAL A 320 0.89 -9.36 -27.72
N PHE A 321 1.69 -8.30 -27.70
CA PHE A 321 3.08 -8.31 -28.11
C PHE A 321 3.96 -8.28 -26.87
N GLU A 322 4.72 -9.34 -26.65
CA GLU A 322 5.69 -9.47 -25.55
C GLU A 322 7.11 -9.59 -26.10
N ARG A 323 8.11 -9.39 -25.24
CA ARG A 323 9.50 -9.72 -25.56
C ARG A 323 9.82 -11.19 -25.31
N GLU A 324 10.82 -11.68 -26.02
CA GLU A 324 11.52 -12.93 -25.73
C GLU A 324 12.30 -12.80 -24.42
N ASP A 325 12.31 -13.87 -23.62
CA ASP A 325 12.97 -13.89 -22.32
C ASP A 325 14.51 -13.73 -22.48
N ASP A 326 15.08 -14.24 -23.58
CA ASP A 326 16.54 -14.36 -23.75
C ASP A 326 17.19 -13.33 -24.70
N SER A 327 16.42 -12.49 -25.42
CA SER A 327 17.00 -11.68 -26.52
C SER A 327 16.45 -10.27 -26.73
N ASP A 328 15.58 -9.77 -25.84
CA ASP A 328 14.87 -8.48 -25.95
C ASP A 328 14.07 -8.25 -27.26
N ALA A 329 14.10 -9.21 -28.17
CA ALA A 329 13.34 -9.22 -29.39
C ALA A 329 11.86 -9.36 -29.09
N TRP A 330 11.02 -8.70 -29.88
CA TRP A 330 9.56 -8.84 -29.76
C TRP A 330 9.10 -10.14 -30.43
N LYS A 331 8.25 -10.87 -29.71
CA LYS A 331 7.53 -12.04 -30.23
C LYS A 331 6.53 -11.62 -31.30
N ALA A 332 6.09 -12.59 -32.11
CA ALA A 332 4.89 -12.41 -32.91
C ALA A 332 3.67 -12.18 -32.00
N GLY A 333 2.74 -11.32 -32.43
CA GLY A 333 1.56 -10.97 -31.62
C GLY A 333 0.68 -12.19 -31.33
N ALA A 334 0.49 -12.49 -30.05
CA ALA A 334 -0.39 -13.55 -29.58
C ALA A 334 -1.85 -13.10 -29.65
N GLN A 335 -2.69 -13.87 -30.34
CA GLN A 335 -4.11 -13.57 -30.51
C GLN A 335 -4.95 -14.07 -29.33
N ILE A 336 -5.86 -13.23 -28.86
CA ILE A 336 -6.87 -13.55 -27.84
C ILE A 336 -8.24 -13.40 -28.48
N GLY A 337 -9.08 -14.42 -28.32
CA GLY A 337 -10.43 -14.45 -28.88
C GLY A 337 -11.43 -13.61 -28.08
N GLY A 338 -12.55 -13.24 -28.71
CA GLY A 338 -13.54 -12.34 -28.11
C GLY A 338 -14.25 -12.83 -26.86
N GLY A 339 -14.29 -14.15 -26.61
CA GLY A 339 -14.88 -14.70 -25.39
C GLY A 339 -14.04 -14.45 -24.13
N THR A 340 -12.78 -14.05 -24.29
CA THR A 340 -11.80 -13.83 -23.22
C THR A 340 -11.12 -12.47 -23.35
N THR A 341 -11.78 -11.52 -24.01
CA THR A 341 -11.27 -10.15 -24.19
C THR A 341 -12.24 -9.18 -23.51
N PRO A 342 -11.76 -8.21 -22.72
CA PRO A 342 -12.61 -7.15 -22.18
C PRO A 342 -13.20 -6.29 -23.32
N PRO A 343 -14.36 -5.63 -23.11
CA PRO A 343 -15.03 -4.83 -24.13
C PRO A 343 -14.36 -3.44 -24.31
N VAL A 344 -13.07 -3.44 -24.64
CA VAL A 344 -12.25 -2.27 -24.91
C VAL A 344 -12.10 -2.11 -26.43
N GLY A 345 -12.15 -0.88 -26.94
CA GLY A 345 -12.11 -0.56 -28.37
C GLY A 345 -13.47 -0.65 -29.09
N GLN A 346 -14.59 -0.70 -28.38
CA GLN A 346 -15.96 -0.73 -28.93
C GLN A 346 -16.63 0.65 -29.02
N ASP A 347 -16.24 1.62 -28.16
CA ASP A 347 -16.69 3.02 -28.21
C ASP A 347 -15.55 3.99 -27.82
N PRO A 348 -14.88 4.62 -28.81
CA PRO A 348 -13.70 5.45 -28.57
C PRO A 348 -13.94 6.69 -27.69
N ILE A 349 -15.18 7.20 -27.64
CA ILE A 349 -15.53 8.42 -26.88
C ILE A 349 -15.86 8.05 -25.44
N ALA A 350 -16.63 6.97 -25.24
CA ALA A 350 -17.04 6.54 -23.90
C ALA A 350 -15.91 5.86 -23.10
N GLU A 351 -14.90 5.30 -23.76
CA GLU A 351 -13.86 4.49 -23.10
C GLU A 351 -12.81 5.28 -22.33
N ARG A 352 -12.54 6.54 -22.71
CA ARG A 352 -11.57 7.40 -21.98
C ARG A 352 -11.92 7.55 -20.49
N HIS A 353 -13.21 7.47 -20.16
CA HIS A 353 -13.73 7.72 -18.82
C HIS A 353 -14.23 6.45 -18.11
N ARG A 354 -14.10 5.27 -18.73
CA ARG A 354 -14.69 4.02 -18.21
C ARG A 354 -13.68 2.92 -17.98
N VAL A 355 -12.53 2.95 -18.64
CA VAL A 355 -11.56 1.84 -18.60
C VAL A 355 -10.41 2.20 -17.67
N TYR A 356 -10.21 1.36 -16.65
CA TYR A 356 -9.11 1.47 -15.71
C TYR A 356 -8.25 0.21 -15.78
N LEU A 357 -6.93 0.39 -15.78
CA LEU A 357 -5.94 -0.68 -15.92
C LEU A 357 -5.11 -0.72 -14.65
N ALA A 358 -5.25 -1.79 -13.88
CA ALA A 358 -4.61 -1.94 -12.58
C ALA A 358 -4.62 -3.41 -12.15
N ASP A 359 -3.73 -3.78 -11.25
CA ASP A 359 -3.82 -5.05 -10.52
C ASP A 359 -4.94 -4.94 -9.47
N LEU A 360 -6.04 -5.68 -9.67
CA LEU A 360 -7.25 -5.60 -8.84
C LEU A 360 -7.35 -6.72 -7.81
N ASP A 361 -6.46 -7.72 -7.85
CA ASP A 361 -6.45 -8.81 -6.88
C ASP A 361 -5.11 -9.01 -6.14
N GLY A 362 -4.10 -8.21 -6.49
CA GLY A 362 -2.81 -8.16 -5.83
C GLY A 362 -1.84 -9.24 -6.31
N ASP A 363 -2.11 -9.91 -7.44
CA ASP A 363 -1.25 -10.94 -8.02
C ASP A 363 -0.08 -10.40 -8.86
N GLY A 364 0.02 -9.08 -9.00
CA GLY A 364 1.07 -8.38 -9.74
C GLY A 364 0.81 -8.29 -11.24
N ILE A 365 -0.33 -8.78 -11.73
CA ILE A 365 -0.70 -8.76 -13.15
C ILE A 365 -1.79 -7.71 -13.39
N CYS A 366 -1.70 -7.00 -14.51
CA CYS A 366 -2.67 -5.97 -14.83
C CYS A 366 -4.02 -6.57 -15.27
N ASP A 367 -5.07 -6.18 -14.56
CA ASP A 367 -6.47 -6.45 -14.89
C ASP A 367 -7.12 -5.26 -15.61
N VAL A 368 -8.34 -5.46 -16.11
CA VAL A 368 -9.13 -4.42 -16.77
C VAL A 368 -10.44 -4.21 -16.02
N LEU A 369 -10.67 -3.01 -15.51
CA LEU A 369 -11.95 -2.57 -14.95
C LEU A 369 -12.68 -1.70 -15.97
N VAL A 370 -13.96 -1.99 -16.18
CA VAL A 370 -14.86 -1.21 -17.03
C VAL A 370 -16.04 -0.71 -16.21
N ALA A 371 -16.07 0.59 -15.97
CA ALA A 371 -17.15 1.31 -15.33
C ALA A 371 -18.32 1.55 -16.29
N ARG A 372 -19.54 1.47 -15.76
CA ARG A 372 -20.81 1.68 -16.47
C ARG A 372 -21.74 2.50 -15.57
N GLU A 373 -22.86 2.94 -16.14
CA GLU A 373 -23.89 3.63 -15.37
C GLU A 373 -24.40 2.71 -14.24
N GLY A 374 -24.14 3.07 -12.99
CA GLY A 374 -24.64 2.34 -11.81
C GLY A 374 -23.94 1.03 -11.47
N GLU A 375 -22.94 0.57 -12.22
CA GLU A 375 -22.14 -0.62 -11.91
C GLU A 375 -20.74 -0.53 -12.50
N TYR A 376 -19.83 -1.37 -12.02
CA TYR A 376 -18.59 -1.68 -12.73
C TYR A 376 -18.38 -3.18 -12.81
N ARG A 377 -17.61 -3.60 -13.82
CA ARG A 377 -17.17 -4.98 -14.00
C ARG A 377 -15.66 -4.98 -14.15
N TRP A 378 -15.03 -6.10 -13.83
CA TRP A 378 -13.63 -6.27 -14.09
C TRP A 378 -13.34 -7.62 -14.73
N TRP A 379 -12.24 -7.66 -15.45
CA TRP A 379 -11.75 -8.78 -16.22
C TRP A 379 -10.42 -9.17 -15.60
N ARG A 380 -10.46 -10.25 -14.82
CA ARG A 380 -9.27 -10.82 -14.20
C ARG A 380 -8.40 -11.44 -15.26
N ARG A 381 -7.10 -11.17 -15.27
CA ARG A 381 -6.20 -11.88 -16.16
C ARG A 381 -6.20 -13.38 -15.85
N MET A 382 -6.28 -14.21 -16.90
CA MET A 382 -6.05 -15.65 -16.80
C MET A 382 -4.56 -15.88 -17.03
N GLY A 383 -3.88 -16.54 -16.08
CA GLY A 383 -2.49 -16.97 -16.20
C GLY A 383 -1.46 -15.89 -16.58
N GLU A 384 -0.25 -16.36 -16.89
CA GLU A 384 0.90 -15.52 -17.27
C GLU A 384 1.19 -15.57 -18.78
N ALA A 385 0.54 -16.48 -19.53
CA ALA A 385 0.85 -16.63 -20.96
C ALA A 385 0.15 -15.55 -21.79
N SER A 386 0.84 -15.07 -22.84
CA SER A 386 0.39 -13.92 -23.64
C SER A 386 -0.96 -14.13 -24.35
N ASN A 387 -1.41 -15.39 -24.51
CA ASN A 387 -2.68 -15.73 -25.17
C ASN A 387 -3.78 -16.21 -24.20
N ASP A 388 -3.55 -16.18 -22.88
CA ASP A 388 -4.54 -16.68 -21.92
C ASP A 388 -5.80 -15.80 -21.88
N GLY A 389 -5.69 -14.50 -22.14
CA GLY A 389 -6.82 -13.56 -22.10
C GLY A 389 -7.37 -13.33 -20.69
N TRP A 390 -8.55 -12.74 -20.60
CA TRP A 390 -9.17 -12.36 -19.33
C TRP A 390 -10.50 -13.05 -19.09
N LYS A 391 -10.82 -13.23 -17.81
CA LYS A 391 -12.08 -13.77 -17.32
C LYS A 391 -12.92 -12.67 -16.71
N GLU A 392 -14.09 -12.43 -17.30
CA GLU A 392 -15.11 -11.54 -16.73
C GLU A 392 -15.51 -12.01 -15.33
N GLN A 393 -15.60 -11.05 -14.41
CA GLN A 393 -16.08 -11.24 -13.05
C GLN A 393 -17.50 -10.70 -12.90
N GLU A 394 -18.16 -11.09 -11.82
CA GLU A 394 -19.52 -10.62 -11.54
C GLU A 394 -19.56 -9.08 -11.41
N PRO A 395 -20.62 -8.44 -11.93
CA PRO A 395 -20.78 -7.00 -11.80
C PRO A 395 -20.94 -6.58 -10.34
N ILE A 396 -20.37 -5.42 -10.03
CA ILE A 396 -20.51 -4.77 -8.74
C ILE A 396 -21.38 -3.53 -8.96
N ALA A 397 -22.62 -3.60 -8.48
CA ALA A 397 -23.58 -2.51 -8.56
C ALA A 397 -23.29 -1.48 -7.47
N HIS A 398 -23.35 -0.20 -7.84
CA HIS A 398 -23.36 0.88 -6.85
C HIS A 398 -24.73 0.94 -6.18
N ASP A 399 -24.75 0.92 -4.86
CA ASP A 399 -25.95 1.06 -4.03
C ASP A 399 -26.26 2.53 -3.69
N GLY A 400 -25.41 3.46 -4.14
CA GLY A 400 -25.49 4.89 -3.87
C GLY A 400 -24.86 5.32 -2.54
N ASP A 401 -24.35 4.38 -1.74
CA ASP A 401 -23.59 4.69 -0.53
C ASP A 401 -22.09 4.62 -0.79
N GLU A 402 -21.48 5.76 -1.08
CA GLU A 402 -20.03 5.82 -1.22
C GLU A 402 -19.29 5.69 0.12
N SER A 403 -19.96 5.86 1.27
CA SER A 403 -19.30 5.87 2.57
C SER A 403 -18.93 4.46 3.03
N THR A 404 -19.86 3.50 2.92
CA THR A 404 -19.66 2.10 3.33
C THR A 404 -19.98 1.08 2.25
N GLY A 405 -20.55 1.52 1.12
CA GLY A 405 -20.85 0.67 -0.03
C GLY A 405 -19.62 0.35 -0.89
N PRO A 406 -19.83 -0.24 -2.08
CA PRO A 406 -18.79 -0.96 -2.84
C PRO A 406 -17.78 -0.06 -3.59
N GLY A 407 -17.64 1.21 -3.20
CA GLY A 407 -16.77 2.19 -3.85
C GLY A 407 -17.52 3.37 -4.47
N PRO A 408 -16.79 4.35 -5.03
CA PRO A 408 -17.38 5.56 -5.60
C PRO A 408 -17.97 5.29 -6.98
N VAL A 409 -18.87 6.16 -7.43
CA VAL A 409 -19.39 6.10 -8.81
C VAL A 409 -18.27 6.43 -9.81
N LEU A 410 -17.74 5.40 -10.44
CA LEU A 410 -16.61 5.50 -11.39
C LEU A 410 -17.00 6.09 -12.74
N PHE A 411 -18.28 5.96 -13.13
CA PHE A 411 -18.80 6.49 -14.37
C PHE A 411 -20.24 7.01 -14.21
N GLU A 412 -20.51 8.19 -14.75
CA GLU A 412 -21.84 8.78 -14.87
C GLU A 412 -21.97 9.47 -16.23
N ALA A 413 -22.96 9.08 -17.05
CA ALA A 413 -23.09 9.56 -18.42
C ALA A 413 -23.26 11.08 -18.52
N ALA A 414 -23.98 11.69 -17.57
CA ALA A 414 -24.18 13.14 -17.54
C ALA A 414 -22.88 13.91 -17.28
N ARG A 415 -21.97 13.34 -16.48
CA ARG A 415 -20.66 13.91 -16.13
C ARG A 415 -19.62 13.64 -17.21
N ASP A 416 -19.48 12.37 -17.59
CA ASP A 416 -18.33 11.88 -18.34
C ASP A 416 -18.50 11.98 -19.85
N LEU A 417 -19.75 12.04 -20.35
CA LEU A 417 -20.06 12.27 -21.76
C LEU A 417 -20.54 13.71 -21.99
N ALA A 418 -20.29 14.61 -21.04
CA ALA A 418 -20.60 16.03 -21.20
C ALA A 418 -19.86 16.61 -22.43
N PRO A 419 -20.46 17.60 -23.13
CA PRO A 419 -19.83 18.22 -24.29
C PRO A 419 -18.43 18.75 -23.96
N GLU A 420 -17.52 18.63 -24.93
CA GLU A 420 -16.17 19.17 -24.83
C GLU A 420 -16.17 20.65 -24.42
N GLY A 421 -15.32 21.02 -23.46
CA GLY A 421 -15.30 22.35 -22.86
C GLY A 421 -16.25 22.55 -21.67
N THR A 422 -17.08 21.56 -21.31
CA THR A 422 -17.80 21.58 -20.04
C THR A 422 -16.80 21.42 -18.89
N PRO A 423 -16.69 22.38 -17.96
CA PRO A 423 -15.75 22.27 -16.84
C PRO A 423 -16.08 21.05 -15.99
N ARG A 424 -15.09 20.16 -15.83
CA ARG A 424 -15.17 19.07 -14.86
C ARG A 424 -14.78 19.60 -13.48
N THR A 425 -15.38 19.01 -12.45
CA THR A 425 -15.17 19.41 -11.06
C THR A 425 -14.51 18.32 -10.22
N GLU A 426 -14.18 17.18 -10.84
CA GLU A 426 -13.51 16.08 -10.18
C GLU A 426 -12.63 15.28 -11.15
N ALA A 427 -11.61 14.65 -10.56
CA ALA A 427 -10.77 13.66 -11.21
C ALA A 427 -10.90 12.33 -10.48
N ILE A 428 -11.02 11.24 -11.22
CA ILE A 428 -10.89 9.87 -10.71
C ILE A 428 -9.58 9.32 -11.25
N VAL A 429 -8.68 8.93 -10.35
CA VAL A 429 -7.39 8.32 -10.68
C VAL A 429 -7.18 7.08 -9.83
N LEU A 430 -6.25 6.23 -10.25
CA LEU A 430 -5.87 5.02 -9.53
C LEU A 430 -4.47 5.19 -8.94
N ALA A 431 -4.31 4.90 -7.65
CA ALA A 431 -3.03 5.05 -6.94
C ALA A 431 -2.99 4.23 -5.65
N ASP A 432 -1.81 3.77 -5.23
CA ASP A 432 -1.63 3.17 -3.90
C ASP A 432 -1.50 4.28 -2.85
N MET A 433 -2.61 4.60 -2.17
CA MET A 433 -2.66 5.69 -1.21
C MET A 433 -2.19 5.27 0.18
N THR A 434 -2.06 3.96 0.43
CA THR A 434 -1.72 3.40 1.75
C THR A 434 -0.30 2.82 1.82
N GLY A 435 0.35 2.62 0.67
CA GLY A 435 1.66 2.01 0.53
C GLY A 435 1.64 0.49 0.74
N ASP A 436 0.51 -0.18 0.50
CA ASP A 436 0.36 -1.62 0.70
C ASP A 436 0.53 -2.46 -0.59
N GLY A 437 0.84 -1.78 -1.70
CA GLY A 437 1.03 -2.34 -3.02
C GLY A 437 -0.26 -2.73 -3.72
N LEU A 438 -1.42 -2.26 -3.25
CA LEU A 438 -2.70 -2.38 -3.95
C LEU A 438 -3.11 -1.02 -4.53
N VAL A 439 -3.72 -1.04 -5.70
CA VAL A 439 -4.13 0.17 -6.41
C VAL A 439 -5.52 0.59 -5.95
N ASP A 440 -5.61 1.69 -5.20
CA ASP A 440 -6.85 2.26 -4.70
C ASP A 440 -7.54 3.14 -5.74
N VAL A 441 -8.84 3.35 -5.58
CA VAL A 441 -9.56 4.41 -6.31
C VAL A 441 -9.43 5.72 -5.56
N VAL A 442 -9.01 6.78 -6.24
CA VAL A 442 -8.85 8.12 -5.66
C VAL A 442 -9.72 9.11 -6.39
N ARG A 443 -10.47 9.89 -5.63
CA ARG A 443 -11.26 11.03 -6.13
C ARG A 443 -10.66 12.33 -5.63
N VAL A 444 -10.37 13.23 -6.56
CA VAL A 444 -9.80 14.56 -6.29
C VAL A 444 -10.83 15.62 -6.68
N ARG A 445 -11.19 16.48 -5.73
CA ARG A 445 -12.08 17.64 -5.90
C ARG A 445 -11.45 18.88 -5.26
N ALA A 446 -12.03 20.04 -5.56
CA ALA A 446 -11.62 21.32 -4.98
C ALA A 446 -11.69 21.31 -3.44
N ASP A 447 -12.72 20.68 -2.87
CA ASP A 447 -13.05 20.69 -1.45
C ASP A 447 -12.75 19.37 -0.72
N GLU A 448 -12.51 18.29 -1.47
CA GLU A 448 -12.33 16.95 -0.94
C GLU A 448 -11.33 16.15 -1.77
N VAL A 449 -10.37 15.49 -1.10
CA VAL A 449 -9.69 14.32 -1.67
C VAL A 449 -10.05 13.10 -0.83
N ALA A 450 -10.48 12.03 -1.49
CA ALA A 450 -10.83 10.78 -0.84
C ALA A 450 -10.35 9.58 -1.64
N TYR A 451 -10.12 8.46 -0.96
CA TYR A 451 -9.79 7.20 -1.61
C TYR A 451 -10.59 6.03 -1.02
N TRP A 452 -10.73 4.97 -1.80
CA TRP A 452 -11.39 3.73 -1.40
C TRP A 452 -10.36 2.60 -1.50
N PRO A 453 -9.93 2.02 -0.35
CA PRO A 453 -8.88 1.02 -0.33
C PRO A 453 -9.25 -0.21 -1.16
N ASN A 454 -8.34 -0.68 -2.00
CA ASN A 454 -8.55 -1.93 -2.73
C ASN A 454 -8.46 -3.13 -1.76
N LEU A 455 -9.53 -3.93 -1.69
CA LEU A 455 -9.65 -5.12 -0.84
C LEU A 455 -9.45 -6.42 -1.63
N GLY A 456 -8.87 -6.32 -2.83
CA GLY A 456 -8.68 -7.41 -3.77
C GLY A 456 -9.98 -7.91 -4.41
N ASN A 457 -9.82 -8.59 -5.54
CA ASN A 457 -10.89 -9.14 -6.36
C ASN A 457 -11.92 -8.08 -6.79
N GLY A 458 -11.44 -6.87 -7.12
CA GLY A 458 -12.27 -5.75 -7.57
C GLY A 458 -13.19 -5.14 -6.51
N ARG A 459 -13.03 -5.50 -5.23
CA ARG A 459 -13.78 -4.91 -4.11
C ARG A 459 -13.02 -3.71 -3.56
N PHE A 460 -13.74 -2.63 -3.27
CA PHE A 460 -13.19 -1.47 -2.58
C PHE A 460 -13.81 -1.31 -1.19
N GLY A 461 -13.01 -0.82 -0.24
CA GLY A 461 -13.40 -0.59 1.14
C GLY A 461 -14.15 0.74 1.32
N ALA A 462 -14.46 1.06 2.58
CA ALA A 462 -15.12 2.31 2.94
C ALA A 462 -14.29 3.55 2.52
N LYS A 463 -14.99 4.65 2.26
CA LYS A 463 -14.36 5.93 1.89
C LYS A 463 -13.45 6.44 2.98
N VAL A 464 -12.21 6.75 2.62
CA VAL A 464 -11.26 7.45 3.48
C VAL A 464 -11.11 8.88 2.97
N THR A 465 -11.54 9.85 3.77
CA THR A 465 -11.41 11.27 3.40
C THR A 465 -10.08 11.81 3.91
N LEU A 466 -9.19 12.18 2.99
CA LEU A 466 -7.96 12.86 3.33
C LEU A 466 -8.31 14.28 3.80
N GLN A 467 -7.59 14.79 4.79
CA GLN A 467 -7.89 16.10 5.36
C GLN A 467 -7.66 17.22 4.31
N GLY A 468 -8.73 17.74 3.70
CA GLY A 468 -8.72 18.88 2.77
C GLY A 468 -9.10 18.54 1.31
N GLY A 469 -9.03 19.55 0.45
CA GLY A 469 -9.19 19.46 -1.00
C GLY A 469 -8.08 20.24 -1.72
N VAL A 470 -8.00 20.15 -3.06
CA VAL A 470 -6.93 20.83 -3.81
C VAL A 470 -7.15 22.34 -3.97
N GLY A 471 -8.33 22.85 -3.59
CA GLY A 471 -8.68 24.28 -3.55
C GLY A 471 -9.23 24.86 -4.85
N PHE A 472 -9.24 24.10 -5.95
CA PHE A 472 -9.74 24.54 -7.26
C PHE A 472 -10.35 23.37 -8.06
N PRO A 473 -11.24 23.64 -9.03
CA PRO A 473 -11.78 22.61 -9.91
C PRO A 473 -10.67 21.89 -10.68
N VAL A 474 -10.77 20.57 -10.76
CA VAL A 474 -9.76 19.70 -11.36
C VAL A 474 -10.43 18.64 -12.22
N ASP A 475 -9.68 18.13 -13.20
CA ASP A 475 -10.06 17.00 -14.03
C ASP A 475 -8.90 16.00 -14.11
N GLU A 476 -9.17 14.79 -14.63
CA GLU A 476 -8.20 13.70 -14.74
C GLU A 476 -6.93 14.06 -15.53
N THR A 477 -6.98 15.00 -16.46
CA THR A 477 -5.80 15.42 -17.25
C THR A 477 -4.82 16.25 -16.44
N ARG A 478 -5.29 16.82 -15.32
CA ARG A 478 -4.56 17.74 -14.44
C ARG A 478 -4.01 17.08 -13.17
N VAL A 479 -4.20 15.79 -12.99
CA VAL A 479 -3.65 15.04 -11.86
C VAL A 479 -2.59 14.08 -12.37
N ARG A 480 -1.44 14.06 -11.70
CA ARG A 480 -0.44 12.99 -11.81
C ARG A 480 -0.21 12.41 -10.43
N VAL A 481 -0.05 11.09 -10.39
CA VAL A 481 0.12 10.32 -9.17
C VAL A 481 1.50 9.68 -9.20
N CYS A 482 2.30 9.89 -8.17
CA CYS A 482 3.61 9.24 -8.02
C CYS A 482 4.09 9.31 -6.57
N ASP A 483 4.83 8.29 -6.12
CA ASP A 483 5.60 8.36 -4.88
C ASP A 483 6.89 9.15 -5.15
N VAL A 484 6.96 10.42 -4.71
CA VAL A 484 8.12 11.28 -4.99
C VAL A 484 9.19 11.19 -3.90
N ASP A 485 8.87 10.61 -2.75
CA ASP A 485 9.73 10.61 -1.57
C ASP A 485 10.23 9.21 -1.17
N GLY A 486 9.73 8.16 -1.84
CA GLY A 486 10.14 6.77 -1.71
C GLY A 486 9.59 6.10 -0.45
N LEU A 487 8.45 6.56 0.08
CA LEU A 487 7.85 6.01 1.29
C LEU A 487 6.74 4.99 1.02
N GLY A 488 6.41 4.75 -0.25
CA GLY A 488 5.41 3.79 -0.71
C GLY A 488 4.03 4.39 -0.90
N THR A 489 3.67 5.44 -0.17
CA THR A 489 2.39 6.14 -0.38
C THR A 489 2.47 7.08 -1.56
N THR A 490 1.43 7.11 -2.39
CA THR A 490 1.40 7.95 -3.58
C THR A 490 1.08 9.41 -3.24
N ASP A 491 1.90 10.34 -3.76
CA ASP A 491 1.68 11.79 -3.74
C ASP A 491 0.90 12.26 -4.98
N LEU A 492 0.31 13.47 -4.92
CA LEU A 492 -0.41 14.06 -6.05
C LEU A 492 0.30 15.30 -6.59
N LEU A 493 0.65 15.31 -7.87
CA LEU A 493 1.03 16.52 -8.59
C LEU A 493 -0.19 17.05 -9.36
N VAL A 494 -0.68 18.23 -8.97
CA VAL A 494 -1.92 18.81 -9.51
C VAL A 494 -1.62 20.11 -10.26
N PHE A 495 -2.05 20.17 -11.52
CA PHE A 495 -1.88 21.32 -12.40
C PHE A 495 -3.05 22.30 -12.25
N ASP A 496 -2.74 23.58 -12.00
CA ASP A 496 -3.73 24.63 -11.84
C ASP A 496 -4.21 25.20 -13.20
N THR A 497 -5.25 26.03 -13.18
CA THR A 497 -5.87 26.59 -14.41
C THR A 497 -5.03 27.67 -15.07
N GLU A 498 -4.05 28.22 -14.36
CA GLU A 498 -3.17 29.31 -14.77
C GLU A 498 -1.80 28.81 -15.24
N GLY A 499 -1.60 27.48 -15.31
CA GLY A 499 -0.40 26.83 -15.82
C GLY A 499 0.67 26.53 -14.76
N GLY A 500 0.36 26.69 -13.48
CA GLY A 500 1.19 26.22 -12.38
C GLY A 500 0.91 24.78 -11.96
N ALA A 501 1.72 24.28 -11.03
CA ALA A 501 1.58 22.93 -10.48
C ALA A 501 1.92 22.90 -8.98
N THR A 502 1.13 22.17 -8.21
CA THR A 502 1.33 21.97 -6.77
C THR A 502 1.55 20.49 -6.48
N LEU A 503 2.63 20.17 -5.77
CA LEU A 503 2.85 18.84 -5.22
C LEU A 503 2.18 18.72 -3.86
N TRP A 504 1.30 17.75 -3.71
CA TRP A 504 0.61 17.40 -2.48
C TRP A 504 1.20 16.10 -1.94
N CYS A 505 1.96 16.22 -0.86
CA CYS A 505 2.59 15.08 -0.21
C CYS A 505 1.61 14.30 0.64
N ASN A 506 1.61 12.98 0.51
CA ASN A 506 0.82 12.05 1.28
C ASN A 506 1.45 11.77 2.65
N GLU A 507 0.69 12.04 3.71
CA GLU A 507 1.09 11.74 5.08
C GLU A 507 0.45 10.42 5.54
N SER A 508 1.04 9.30 5.09
CA SER A 508 0.69 7.94 5.54
C SER A 508 -0.77 7.53 5.26
N GLY A 509 -1.33 8.02 4.15
CA GLY A 509 -2.72 7.78 3.73
C GLY A 509 -3.76 8.54 4.56
N ASN A 510 -3.35 9.55 5.33
CA ASN A 510 -4.25 10.26 6.25
C ASN A 510 -4.58 11.68 5.78
N ARG A 511 -3.61 12.34 5.14
CA ARG A 511 -3.70 13.75 4.77
C ARG A 511 -2.85 14.02 3.55
N LEU A 512 -3.18 15.11 2.87
CA LEU A 512 -2.33 15.71 1.85
C LEU A 512 -1.86 17.07 2.34
N VAL A 513 -0.56 17.30 2.28
CA VAL A 513 0.04 18.59 2.62
C VAL A 513 0.71 19.15 1.39
N SER A 514 0.38 20.38 1.01
CA SER A 514 1.06 21.07 -0.07
C SER A 514 2.55 21.18 0.26
N GLY A 515 3.39 20.52 -0.53
CA GLY A 515 4.84 20.61 -0.40
C GLY A 515 5.32 22.03 -0.70
N ALA A 516 6.57 22.33 -0.35
CA ALA A 516 7.21 23.61 -0.69
C ALA A 516 7.42 23.81 -2.22
N PHE A 517 6.97 22.85 -3.04
CA PHE A 517 7.04 22.87 -4.48
C PHE A 517 5.74 23.43 -5.06
N ALA A 518 5.80 24.68 -5.51
CA ALA A 518 4.80 25.31 -6.36
C ALA A 518 5.52 25.85 -7.60
N VAL A 519 5.18 25.34 -8.78
CA VAL A 519 5.57 25.99 -10.03
C VAL A 519 4.57 27.12 -10.24
N THR A 520 4.96 28.36 -9.95
CA THR A 520 4.15 29.54 -10.30
C THR A 520 4.41 29.90 -11.75
N ALA A 521 3.42 29.60 -12.59
CA ALA A 521 3.38 29.78 -14.05
C ALA A 521 4.34 28.90 -14.86
N ALA A 522 3.83 28.36 -15.98
CA ALA A 522 4.64 27.92 -17.09
C ALA A 522 5.60 29.06 -17.50
N PRO A 523 6.86 28.78 -17.85
CA PRO A 523 7.71 29.78 -18.47
C PRO A 523 6.95 30.41 -19.63
N SER A 524 6.90 31.74 -19.68
CA SER A 524 6.19 32.53 -20.70
C SER A 524 6.80 32.42 -22.10
N GLU A 525 7.38 31.27 -22.45
CA GLU A 525 8.05 30.98 -23.72
C GLU A 525 7.62 29.60 -24.27
N LEU A 526 6.31 29.38 -24.35
CA LEU A 526 5.71 28.38 -25.25
C LEU A 526 4.61 29.09 -26.03
N GLY A 527 5.03 29.80 -27.07
CA GLY A 527 4.17 30.45 -28.06
C GLY A 527 4.30 29.78 -29.42
#